data_AF-A0A2V8L8D3-F1
#
_entry.id   AF-A0A2V8L8D3-F1
#
_cell.length_a   1.000
_cell.length_b   1.000
_cell.length_c   1.000
_cell.angle_alpha   90.00
_cell.angle_beta   90.00
_cell.angle_gamma   90.00
#
_symmetry.space_group_name_H-M   'P 1'
#
loop_
_entity.id
_entity.type
_entity.pdbx_description
1 polymer ?
#
loop_
_entity_poly.entity_id
_entity_poly.type
_entity_poly.pdbx_seq_one_letter_code
_entity_poly.pdbx_strand_id
1 'polypeptide(L)'
;MTVLTGLDQALTGTTDQRPNQVLPSPYVPDKNIQNGWLNPAAFAQPALGTYGTMGAGNVTGPGSIRFDTGVVRTFPLGDRQKVEFRAEAFNVANHVNP
;
A
#
# COMPACT_ATOMS: atom_id res chain seq x y z
N MET A 1 -0.85 -0.78 6.07
CA MET A 1 0.26 0.20 6.16
C MET A 1 0.29 0.80 7.56
N THR A 2 1.32 1.56 7.93
CA THR A 2 1.46 2.13 9.27
C THR A 2 1.70 3.63 9.19
N VAL A 3 0.93 4.43 9.92
CA VAL A 3 1.24 5.85 10.15
C VAL A 3 2.27 5.98 11.26
N LEU A 4 3.31 6.78 11.01
CA LEU A 4 4.38 7.11 11.95
C LEU A 4 4.42 8.61 12.21
N THR A 5 4.90 9.00 13.39
CA THR A 5 5.06 10.39 13.79
C THR A 5 6.36 11.01 13.28
N GLY A 6 7.34 10.20 12.91
CA GLY A 6 8.66 10.66 12.45
C GLY A 6 9.49 11.36 13.54
N LEU A 7 9.03 11.32 14.79
CA LEU A 7 9.65 11.93 15.97
C LEU A 7 9.83 10.88 17.06
N ASP A 8 10.88 11.03 17.85
CA ASP A 8 11.11 10.26 19.07
C ASP A 8 10.45 10.95 20.28
N GLN A 9 9.14 10.81 20.41
CA GLN A 9 8.43 11.27 21.61
C GLN A 9 8.69 10.38 22.82
N ALA A 10 8.81 9.06 22.66
CA ALA A 10 9.01 8.15 23.78
C ALA A 10 10.46 8.19 24.34
N LEU A 11 11.35 8.98 23.75
CA LEU A 11 12.74 9.16 24.17
C LEU A 11 13.54 7.85 24.16
N THR A 12 13.28 6.99 23.18
CA THR A 12 13.90 5.67 23.06
C THR A 12 15.02 5.60 22.03
N GLY A 13 15.39 6.74 21.43
CA GLY A 13 16.43 6.81 20.40
C GLY A 13 15.95 6.38 19.01
N THR A 14 14.64 6.29 18.79
CA THR A 14 14.04 5.81 17.53
C THR A 14 12.88 6.71 17.09
N THR A 15 12.76 6.99 15.80
CA THR A 15 11.67 7.82 15.23
C THR A 15 10.50 7.02 14.67
N ASP A 16 10.57 5.68 14.70
CA ASP A 16 9.53 4.75 14.24
C ASP A 16 8.37 4.62 15.25
N GLN A 17 7.91 5.76 15.75
CA GLN A 17 6.83 5.86 16.72
C GLN A 17 5.51 6.17 16.03
N ARG A 18 4.41 5.77 16.68
CA ARG A 18 3.06 5.82 16.12
C ARG A 18 2.27 6.94 16.78
N PRO A 19 1.30 7.54 16.07
CA PRO A 19 0.49 8.61 16.63
C PRO A 19 -0.57 8.09 17.60
N ASN A 20 -1.21 9.02 18.28
CA ASN A 20 -2.51 8.81 18.90
C ASN A 20 -3.61 8.92 17.85
N GLN A 21 -4.56 7.99 17.85
CA GLN A 21 -5.80 8.17 17.11
C GLN A 21 -6.80 8.95 17.98
N VAL A 22 -7.18 10.14 17.51
CA VAL A 22 -8.05 11.07 18.26
C VAL A 22 -9.49 11.11 17.76
N LEU A 23 -9.75 10.54 16.58
CA LEU A 23 -11.10 10.37 16.03
C LEU A 23 -11.46 8.88 15.90
N PRO A 24 -12.76 8.50 15.93
CA PRO A 24 -13.16 7.10 15.81
C PRO A 24 -12.71 6.43 14.49
N SER A 25 -12.66 7.19 13.40
CA SER A 25 -12.20 6.73 12.08
C SER A 25 -10.91 7.45 11.69
N PRO A 26 -9.87 6.72 11.24
CA PRO A 26 -8.65 7.33 10.68
C PRO A 26 -8.83 7.81 9.24
N TYR A 27 -9.99 7.56 8.61
CA TYR A 27 -10.23 7.79 7.20
C TYR A 27 -11.09 9.01 6.92
N VAL A 28 -10.92 9.59 5.73
CA VAL A 28 -11.90 10.53 5.19
C VAL A 28 -13.23 9.79 4.89
N PRO A 29 -14.39 10.49 4.95
CA PRO A 29 -15.67 9.88 4.60
C PRO A 29 -15.72 9.36 3.15
N ASP A 30 -15.26 10.18 2.20
CA ASP A 30 -15.27 9.86 0.77
C ASP A 30 -13.85 9.59 0.25
N LYS A 31 -13.42 8.33 0.34
CA LYS A 31 -12.08 7.89 -0.10
C LYS A 31 -12.00 7.83 -1.62
N ASN A 32 -11.15 8.67 -2.20
CA ASN A 32 -10.88 8.68 -3.64
C ASN A 32 -9.52 9.32 -3.92
N ILE A 33 -9.09 9.30 -5.18
CA ILE A 33 -7.77 9.84 -5.60
C ILE A 33 -7.64 11.34 -5.27
N GLN A 34 -8.73 12.10 -5.32
CA GLN A 34 -8.73 13.55 -5.08
C GLN A 34 -8.65 13.89 -3.58
N ASN A 35 -9.40 13.18 -2.75
CA ASN A 35 -9.52 13.42 -1.31
C ASN A 35 -8.47 12.67 -0.48
N GLY A 36 -7.85 11.64 -1.07
CA GLY A 36 -7.01 10.68 -0.35
C GLY A 36 -7.83 9.68 0.49
N TRP A 37 -7.13 8.95 1.35
CA TRP A 37 -7.71 7.90 2.20
C TRP A 37 -7.77 8.29 3.67
N LEU A 38 -6.72 8.95 4.17
CA LEU A 38 -6.56 9.24 5.59
C LEU A 38 -7.02 10.64 5.92
N ASN A 39 -7.68 10.79 7.06
CA ASN A 39 -8.01 12.09 7.62
C ASN A 39 -6.86 12.53 8.54
N PRO A 40 -6.06 13.56 8.18
CA PRO A 40 -4.95 14.00 9.02
C PRO A 40 -5.37 14.41 10.42
N ALA A 41 -6.59 14.95 10.58
CA ALA A 41 -7.13 15.36 11.88
C ALA A 41 -7.47 14.18 12.81
N ALA A 42 -7.44 12.93 12.30
CA ALA A 42 -7.61 11.74 13.12
C ALA A 42 -6.33 11.34 13.87
N PHE A 43 -5.19 11.96 13.58
CA PHE A 43 -3.89 11.62 14.15
C PHE A 43 -3.32 12.80 14.94
N ALA A 44 -2.79 12.52 16.13
CA ALA A 44 -2.10 13.50 16.94
C ALA A 44 -0.77 12.94 17.46
N GLN A 45 0.18 13.84 17.73
CA GLN A 45 1.43 13.49 18.36
C GLN A 45 1.18 13.00 19.80
N PRO A 46 1.78 11.89 20.25
CA PRO A 46 1.80 11.52 21.65
C PRO A 46 2.54 12.57 22.48
N ALA A 47 2.24 12.62 23.79
CA ALA A 47 2.99 13.48 24.70
C ALA A 47 4.45 13.02 24.80
N LEU A 48 5.35 13.97 25.08
CA LEU A 48 6.76 13.65 25.31
C LEU A 48 6.90 12.65 26.47
N GLY A 49 7.75 11.64 26.28
CA GLY A 49 7.92 10.50 27.18
C GLY A 49 6.88 9.38 27.02
N THR A 50 6.00 9.43 26.00
CA THR A 50 4.93 8.44 25.82
C THR A 50 4.88 7.84 24.42
N TYR A 51 4.38 6.61 24.33
CA TYR A 51 4.01 5.98 23.06
C TYR A 51 2.59 6.36 22.65
N GLY A 52 2.33 6.36 21.34
CA GLY A 52 0.99 6.55 20.80
C GLY A 52 0.05 5.37 21.02
N THR A 53 -1.25 5.62 20.89
CA THR A 53 -2.29 4.60 21.08
C THR A 53 -2.47 3.64 19.92
N MET A 54 -1.97 3.94 18.73
CA MET A 54 -2.15 3.08 17.56
C MET A 54 -1.19 1.87 17.53
N GLY A 55 -1.67 0.73 17.04
CA GLY A 55 -0.88 -0.50 16.84
C GLY A 55 -0.16 -0.62 15.49
N ALA A 56 0.47 -1.77 15.22
CA ALA A 56 1.02 -2.17 13.90
C ALA A 56 -0.04 -2.32 12.82
N GLY A 57 0.27 -1.89 11.59
CA GLY A 57 -0.67 -2.04 10.47
C GLY A 57 -1.97 -1.25 10.67
N ASN A 58 -1.88 -0.09 11.32
CA ASN A 58 -3.03 0.66 11.85
C ASN A 58 -3.95 1.29 10.80
N VAL A 59 -3.61 1.23 9.52
CA VAL A 59 -4.43 1.74 8.42
C VAL A 59 -4.38 0.81 7.21
N THR A 60 -5.49 0.75 6.49
CA THR A 60 -5.68 0.01 5.25
C THR A 60 -5.67 0.99 4.09
N GLY A 61 -4.81 0.73 3.10
CA GLY A 61 -4.70 1.55 1.89
C GLY A 61 -5.84 1.29 0.89
N PRO A 62 -5.79 1.93 -0.29
CA PRO A 62 -6.66 1.60 -1.40
C PRO A 62 -6.60 0.11 -1.76
N GLY A 63 -7.74 -0.44 -2.18
CA GLY A 63 -7.75 -1.73 -2.86
C GLY A 63 -7.11 -1.58 -4.24
N SER A 64 -6.50 -2.66 -4.73
CA SER A 64 -5.94 -2.71 -6.09
C SER A 64 -6.53 -3.87 -6.88
N ILE A 65 -6.71 -3.65 -8.18
CA ILE A 65 -7.06 -4.68 -9.15
C ILE A 65 -6.16 -4.53 -10.38
N ARG A 66 -5.65 -5.66 -10.84
CA ARG A 66 -4.79 -5.74 -12.02
C ARG A 66 -5.09 -7.01 -12.77
N PHE A 67 -5.17 -6.87 -14.08
CA PHE A 67 -5.31 -7.99 -15.01
C PHE A 67 -4.03 -8.09 -15.82
N ASP A 68 -3.28 -9.17 -15.60
CA ASP A 68 -2.06 -9.47 -16.33
C ASP A 68 -2.32 -10.72 -17.19
N THR A 69 -1.76 -10.76 -18.40
CA THR A 69 -2.02 -11.85 -19.33
C THR A 69 -0.75 -12.20 -20.11
N GLY A 70 -0.53 -13.50 -20.30
CA GLY A 70 0.56 -14.03 -21.11
C GLY A 70 0.05 -15.14 -22.02
N VAL A 71 0.59 -15.18 -23.24
CA VAL A 71 0.38 -16.26 -24.20
C VAL A 71 1.73 -16.83 -24.58
N VAL A 72 1.87 -18.15 -24.47
CA VAL A 72 3.08 -18.88 -24.84
C VAL A 72 2.70 -19.98 -25.81
N ARG A 73 3.49 -20.15 -26.87
CA ARG A 73 3.36 -21.27 -27.79
C ARG A 73 4.72 -21.76 -28.26
N THR A 74 4.92 -23.06 -28.13
CA THR A 74 6.11 -23.74 -28.66
C THR A 74 5.77 -24.39 -30.01
N PHE A 75 6.57 -24.09 -31.02
CA PHE A 75 6.49 -24.69 -32.35
C PHE A 75 7.67 -25.65 -32.52
N PRO A 76 7.44 -26.96 -32.73
CA PRO A 76 8.51 -27.86 -33.09
C PRO A 76 9.03 -27.54 -34.50
N LEU A 77 10.34 -27.51 -34.66
CA LEU A 77 11.03 -27.46 -35.94
C LEU A 77 11.75 -28.79 -36.14
N GLY A 78 11.04 -29.76 -36.72
CA GLY A 78 11.52 -31.13 -36.91
C GLY A 78 11.73 -31.89 -35.60
N ASP A 79 12.54 -32.94 -35.65
CA ASP A 79 12.60 -33.95 -34.59
C ASP A 79 13.47 -33.54 -33.39
N ARG A 80 14.28 -32.48 -33.51
CA ARG A 80 15.29 -32.10 -32.49
C ARG A 80 15.24 -30.64 -32.06
N GLN A 81 14.51 -29.76 -32.74
CA GLN A 81 14.47 -28.33 -32.42
C GLN A 81 13.05 -27.87 -32.12
N LYS A 82 12.94 -26.85 -31.27
CA LYS A 82 11.68 -26.18 -30.93
C LYS A 82 11.95 -24.68 -30.77
N VAL A 83 10.99 -23.86 -31.16
CA VAL A 83 11.01 -22.41 -30.95
C VAL A 83 9.80 -22.02 -30.12
N GLU A 84 10.02 -21.20 -29.10
CA GLU A 84 8.96 -20.65 -28.26
C GLU A 84 8.71 -19.19 -28.62
N PHE A 85 7.44 -18.86 -28.80
CA PHE A 85 6.98 -17.48 -28.86
C PHE A 85 6.19 -17.18 -27.59
N ARG A 86 6.58 -16.11 -26.92
CA ARG A 86 5.93 -15.58 -25.73
C ARG A 86 5.56 -14.13 -25.94
N ALA A 87 4.33 -13.80 -25.59
CA ALA A 87 3.83 -12.43 -25.53
C ALA A 87 3.22 -12.19 -24.15
N GLU A 88 3.52 -11.05 -23.56
CA GLU A 88 3.01 -10.64 -22.25
C GLU A 88 2.45 -9.24 -22.32
N ALA A 89 1.38 -9.02 -21.57
CA ALA A 89 0.81 -7.70 -21.36
C ALA A 89 0.40 -7.57 -19.89
N PHE A 90 0.76 -6.43 -19.30
CA PHE A 90 0.48 -6.11 -17.90
C PHE A 90 -0.57 -5.02 -17.82
N ASN A 91 -1.43 -5.08 -16.81
CA ASN A 91 -2.57 -4.18 -16.67
C ASN A 91 -3.38 -4.05 -17.97
N VAL A 92 -3.78 -5.19 -18.57
CA VAL A 92 -4.47 -5.22 -19.88
C VAL A 92 -5.82 -4.50 -19.86
N ALA A 93 -6.45 -4.41 -18.69
CA ALA A 93 -7.67 -3.64 -18.49
C ALA A 93 -7.42 -2.13 -18.33
N ASN A 94 -6.15 -1.70 -18.33
CA ASN A 94 -5.71 -0.34 -18.08
C ASN A 94 -6.38 0.28 -16.83
N HIS A 95 -6.45 -0.49 -15.74
CA HIS A 95 -7.05 -0.01 -14.50
C HIS A 95 -6.01 0.75 -13.67
N VAL A 96 -6.35 1.96 -13.24
CA VAL A 96 -5.49 2.78 -12.37
C VAL A 96 -5.70 2.34 -10.93
N ASN A 97 -4.60 1.90 -10.30
CA ASN A 97 -4.58 1.63 -8.88
C ASN A 97 -4.09 2.89 -8.13
N PRO A 98 -4.82 3.36 -7.12
CA PRO A 98 -4.42 4.52 -6.32
C PRO A 98 -3.23 4.24 -5.38
#